data_AF-A0AAQ1UJ92-F1
#
_entry.id   AF-A0AAQ1UJ92-F1
#
_cell.length_a   1.000
_cell.length_b   1.000
_cell.length_c   1.000
_cell.angle_alpha   90.00
_cell.angle_beta   90.00
_cell.angle_gamma   90.00
#
_symmetry.space_group_name_H-M   'P 1'
#
loop_
_entity.id
_entity.type
_entity.pdbx_description
1 polymer ?
#
loop_
_entity_poly.entity_id
_entity_poly.type
_entity_poly.pdbx_seq_one_letter_code
_entity_poly.pdbx_strand_id
1 'polypeptide(L)'
;MKNYKTLTYLLLTLPLVFLQSCLKDQEDKFSEPASERMEKFLSNAQSTLTASEEGWVLDYFPDDNQLYGGFVYTVKFTKDKATVGCELANDATAELTSLYRMTADNGPVLSFDSGNDFIHYFATPNGEHTKAYGGDFEFVIDSVGTDIVKIHGKRSLNTMYLRKLAKPASLYLAEVKGVQNSFDLTEADGTVNDQKVSLTFEGRRVTFTAGETSVTEAYIFYNEGIRLYQPVTIAGKTFSELKFDAAKLSLTATDADGVVFYNLPTNLVVNDEAFSRNFFAKDLTAVEVKTGGSWLKATKTENGITLAADANTTGHPRAGRVKLTKNGGDSVIIRVTQVEFDKDIAGTYTLAYVDGDNVKSTASATLDRHEGNVRFRWVYQKAAMFTVPVTWDEKTATLSVESGQYWGSISTTDGSTYYVYDILLDKTQRLWTSYNKGVFVNARFNYDEKNNATVARFTGQVGKGEFGSFLLRIFTAKSPTKANDKGTLDLITSPILVRQYGAAPAKAGIAFSYLKAPEVQSSTSLSAVAPLFNSKQ
;
A
#
# COMPACT_ATOMS: atom_id res chain seq x y z
N MET A 1 -62.48 69.43 -30.53
CA MET A 1 -61.34 68.58 -30.13
C MET A 1 -60.28 69.56 -29.65
N LYS A 2 -60.03 69.95 -28.39
CA LYS A 2 -60.12 69.33 -27.06
C LYS A 2 -59.24 68.09 -26.93
N ASN A 3 -58.14 68.25 -26.18
CA ASN A 3 -57.24 67.21 -25.61
C ASN A 3 -55.91 66.89 -26.32
N TYR A 4 -55.17 67.88 -26.85
CA TYR A 4 -53.77 67.65 -27.30
C TYR A 4 -52.73 68.52 -26.59
N LYS A 5 -53.06 69.76 -26.20
CA LYS A 5 -52.07 70.66 -25.57
C LYS A 5 -51.67 70.23 -24.15
N THR A 6 -52.62 69.72 -23.36
CA THR A 6 -52.34 69.20 -22.00
C THR A 6 -51.57 67.88 -22.02
N LEU A 7 -51.73 67.08 -23.08
CA LEU A 7 -51.02 65.81 -23.24
C LEU A 7 -49.56 66.02 -23.65
N THR A 8 -49.26 67.06 -24.45
CA THR A 8 -47.87 67.40 -24.84
C THR A 8 -47.03 67.89 -23.67
N TYR A 9 -47.59 68.68 -22.73
CA TYR A 9 -46.86 69.13 -21.54
C TYR A 9 -46.65 68.00 -20.52
N LEU A 10 -47.55 67.02 -20.45
CA LEU A 10 -47.39 65.82 -19.61
C LEU A 10 -46.37 64.84 -20.20
N LEU A 11 -46.26 64.74 -21.54
CA LEU A 11 -45.29 63.87 -22.21
C LEU A 11 -43.85 64.42 -22.20
N LEU A 12 -43.68 65.74 -22.10
CA LEU A 12 -42.36 66.40 -22.05
C LEU A 12 -41.79 66.52 -20.63
N THR A 13 -42.60 66.35 -19.58
CA THR A 13 -42.17 66.44 -18.17
C THR A 13 -41.92 65.07 -17.53
N LEU A 14 -42.44 63.99 -18.11
CA LEU A 14 -42.25 62.62 -17.63
C LEU A 14 -40.80 62.08 -17.69
N PRO A 15 -39.90 62.50 -18.60
CA PRO A 15 -38.51 62.02 -18.59
C PRO A 15 -37.67 62.56 -17.42
N LEU A 16 -38.06 63.67 -16.80
CA LEU A 16 -37.28 64.31 -15.74
C LEU A 16 -37.44 63.63 -14.36
N VAL A 17 -38.53 62.89 -14.15
CA VAL A 17 -38.78 62.17 -12.88
C VAL A 17 -38.13 60.77 -12.88
N PHE A 18 -37.87 60.18 -14.05
CA PHE A 18 -37.16 58.90 -14.17
C PHE A 18 -35.63 59.00 -14.19
N LEU A 19 -35.06 60.22 -14.27
CA LEU A 19 -33.60 60.42 -14.23
C LEU A 19 -33.02 60.46 -12.79
N GLN A 20 -33.84 60.37 -11.74
CA GLN A 20 -33.33 60.20 -10.37
C GLN A 20 -32.93 58.76 -10.03
N SER A 21 -33.11 57.80 -10.93
CA SER A 21 -32.59 56.42 -10.76
C SER A 21 -31.09 56.28 -11.05
N CYS A 22 -30.40 57.36 -11.42
CA CYS A 22 -28.96 57.36 -11.70
C CYS A 22 -28.17 58.40 -10.87
N LEU A 23 -28.65 58.82 -9.70
CA LEU A 23 -27.73 59.22 -8.64
C LEU A 23 -27.39 57.96 -7.83
N LYS A 24 -26.37 57.24 -8.29
CA LYS A 24 -25.62 56.35 -7.41
C LYS A 24 -24.71 57.23 -6.55
N ASP A 25 -25.24 57.84 -5.50
CA ASP A 25 -24.46 58.15 -4.29
C ASP A 25 -24.18 56.82 -3.58
N GLN A 26 -23.47 55.94 -4.27
CA GLN A 26 -22.90 54.76 -3.66
C GLN A 26 -21.51 55.21 -3.23
N GLU A 27 -21.34 55.47 -1.94
CA GLU A 27 -19.99 55.68 -1.40
C GLU A 27 -19.09 54.57 -1.93
N ASP A 28 -17.96 54.97 -2.52
CA ASP A 28 -16.96 54.02 -2.97
C ASP A 28 -16.53 53.18 -1.78
N LYS A 29 -16.91 51.90 -1.76
CA LYS A 29 -16.55 50.95 -0.69
C LYS A 29 -15.03 50.79 -0.56
N PHE A 30 -14.25 51.24 -1.54
CA PHE A 30 -12.81 51.13 -1.62
C PHE A 30 -12.20 52.43 -2.12
N SER A 31 -11.11 52.86 -1.50
CA SER A 31 -10.40 54.09 -1.85
C SER A 31 -9.63 54.04 -3.18
N GLU A 32 -9.44 52.85 -3.75
CA GLU A 32 -8.67 52.61 -4.99
C GLU A 32 -9.52 51.88 -6.03
N PRO A 33 -9.29 52.06 -7.35
CA PRO A 33 -9.99 51.32 -8.40
C PRO A 33 -9.79 49.80 -8.32
N ALA A 34 -10.77 49.03 -8.79
CA ALA A 34 -10.71 47.57 -8.73
C ALA A 34 -9.51 46.95 -9.47
N SER A 35 -9.09 47.55 -10.59
CA SER A 35 -7.92 47.13 -11.36
C SER A 35 -6.62 47.31 -10.57
N GLU A 36 -6.44 48.46 -9.91
CA GLU A 36 -5.26 48.76 -9.11
C GLU A 36 -5.15 47.80 -7.91
N ARG A 37 -6.27 47.52 -7.23
CA ARG A 37 -6.29 46.54 -6.14
C ARG A 37 -5.92 45.13 -6.61
N MET A 38 -6.39 44.73 -7.79
CA MET A 38 -6.06 43.42 -8.39
C MET A 38 -4.57 43.34 -8.74
N GLU A 39 -4.00 44.37 -9.37
CA GLU A 39 -2.57 44.44 -9.68
C GLU A 39 -1.71 44.37 -8.42
N LYS A 40 -2.06 45.12 -7.37
CA LYS A 40 -1.39 45.06 -6.07
C LYS A 40 -1.48 43.67 -5.45
N PHE A 41 -2.63 43.01 -5.51
CA PHE A 41 -2.82 41.66 -5.00
C PHE A 41 -1.94 40.64 -5.75
N LEU A 42 -1.97 40.64 -7.07
CA LEU A 42 -1.17 39.73 -7.90
C LEU A 42 0.33 39.97 -7.71
N SER A 43 0.75 41.22 -7.59
CA SER A 43 2.14 41.58 -7.30
C SER A 43 2.60 41.09 -5.92
N ASN A 44 1.76 41.26 -4.90
CA ASN A 44 2.02 40.74 -3.56
C ASN A 44 2.10 39.20 -3.55
N ALA A 45 1.18 38.54 -4.25
CA ALA A 45 1.18 37.09 -4.39
C ALA A 45 2.46 36.58 -5.06
N GLN A 46 2.88 37.16 -6.19
CA GLN A 46 4.10 36.77 -6.88
C GLN A 46 5.33 36.99 -6.01
N SER A 47 5.40 38.12 -5.31
CA SER A 47 6.51 38.44 -4.41
C SER A 47 6.59 37.46 -3.25
N THR A 48 5.45 37.09 -2.66
CA THR A 48 5.37 36.07 -1.59
C THR A 48 5.82 34.70 -2.10
N LEU A 49 5.31 34.26 -3.24
CA LEU A 49 5.63 32.94 -3.80
C LEU A 49 7.12 32.81 -4.17
N THR A 50 7.70 33.86 -4.75
CA THR A 50 9.12 33.88 -5.19
C THR A 50 10.12 34.15 -4.05
N ALA A 51 9.68 34.69 -2.92
CA ALA A 51 10.54 34.93 -1.76
C ALA A 51 10.87 33.66 -0.95
N SER A 52 10.18 32.54 -1.19
CA SER A 52 10.49 31.28 -0.50
C SER A 52 11.72 30.61 -1.11
N GLU A 53 12.81 30.54 -0.35
CA GLU A 53 14.08 29.92 -0.78
C GLU A 53 13.91 28.45 -1.15
N GLU A 54 13.16 27.70 -0.34
CA GLU A 54 12.93 26.26 -0.54
C GLU A 54 11.65 25.97 -1.35
N GLY A 55 10.91 27.02 -1.72
CA GLY A 55 9.64 26.89 -2.44
C GLY A 55 8.46 26.57 -1.51
N TRP A 56 7.47 25.87 -2.07
CA TRP A 56 6.18 25.60 -1.44
C TRP A 56 5.80 24.14 -1.65
N VAL A 57 5.04 23.57 -0.72
CA VAL A 57 4.28 22.34 -0.94
C VAL A 57 2.85 22.70 -1.29
N LEU A 58 2.31 22.15 -2.37
CA LEU A 58 0.91 22.25 -2.74
C LEU A 58 0.18 20.98 -2.29
N ASP A 59 -0.77 21.15 -1.38
CA ASP A 59 -1.73 20.12 -1.01
C ASP A 59 -2.80 20.01 -2.12
N TYR A 60 -2.55 19.17 -3.14
CA TYR A 60 -3.38 19.11 -4.33
C TYR A 60 -4.47 18.04 -4.24
N PHE A 61 -5.71 18.38 -4.56
CA PHE A 61 -6.84 17.46 -4.55
C PHE A 61 -7.55 17.50 -5.92
N PRO A 62 -7.39 16.47 -6.77
CA PRO A 62 -8.17 16.33 -8.00
C PRO A 62 -9.58 15.83 -7.68
N ASP A 63 -10.47 15.97 -8.66
CA ASP A 63 -11.89 15.58 -8.60
C ASP A 63 -12.69 16.46 -7.61
N ASP A 64 -13.84 16.94 -8.03
CA ASP A 64 -14.67 17.88 -7.24
C ASP A 64 -15.20 17.27 -5.92
N ASN A 65 -15.16 15.94 -5.80
CA ASN A 65 -15.53 15.19 -4.59
C ASN A 65 -14.32 14.51 -3.93
N GLN A 66 -13.10 14.90 -4.33
CA GLN A 66 -11.82 14.39 -3.85
C GLN A 66 -11.78 12.86 -3.88
N LEU A 67 -12.34 12.25 -4.93
CA LEU A 67 -12.47 10.80 -5.07
C LEU A 67 -11.13 10.07 -4.89
N TYR A 68 -10.06 10.66 -5.44
CA TYR A 68 -8.72 10.08 -5.42
C TYR A 68 -7.89 10.47 -4.19
N GLY A 69 -8.44 11.29 -3.29
CA GLY A 69 -7.72 11.93 -2.19
C GLY A 69 -6.67 12.95 -2.65
N GLY A 70 -5.79 13.37 -1.75
CA GLY A 70 -4.82 14.44 -2.03
C GLY A 70 -3.42 13.93 -2.38
N PHE A 71 -2.66 14.69 -3.15
CA PHE A 71 -1.32 14.39 -3.65
C PHE A 71 -0.38 15.58 -3.45
N VAL A 72 0.86 15.30 -3.06
CA VAL A 72 1.86 16.33 -2.81
C VAL A 72 2.55 16.75 -4.10
N TYR A 73 2.49 18.06 -4.37
CA TYR A 73 3.43 18.71 -5.29
C TYR A 73 4.35 19.63 -4.50
N THR A 74 5.57 19.81 -4.98
CA THR A 74 6.45 20.89 -4.53
C THR A 74 6.60 21.89 -5.67
N VAL A 75 6.59 23.19 -5.37
CA VAL A 75 6.68 24.24 -6.38
C VAL A 75 7.64 25.32 -5.92
N LYS A 76 8.69 25.58 -6.71
CA LYS A 76 9.60 26.71 -6.51
C LYS A 76 9.40 27.73 -7.61
N PHE A 77 8.98 28.93 -7.23
CA PHE A 77 8.69 30.01 -8.17
C PHE A 77 9.91 30.91 -8.39
N THR A 78 10.14 31.25 -9.64
CA THR A 78 10.95 32.39 -10.07
C THR A 78 10.02 33.44 -10.67
N LYS A 79 10.55 34.50 -11.30
CA LYS A 79 9.71 35.51 -11.95
C LYS A 79 8.77 34.93 -13.02
N ASP A 80 9.28 34.04 -13.88
CA ASP A 80 8.53 33.56 -15.07
C ASP A 80 8.33 32.04 -15.10
N LYS A 81 8.99 31.31 -14.20
CA LYS A 81 9.02 29.83 -14.18
C LYS A 81 8.70 29.28 -12.81
N ALA A 82 8.06 28.11 -12.80
CA ALA A 82 7.81 27.30 -11.63
C ALA A 82 8.46 25.92 -11.83
N THR A 83 9.35 25.53 -10.93
CA THR A 83 9.94 24.20 -10.89
C THR A 83 9.09 23.31 -10.00
N VAL A 84 8.56 22.22 -10.55
CA VAL A 84 7.56 21.36 -9.91
C VAL A 84 8.17 19.99 -9.63
N GLY A 85 8.06 19.51 -8.39
CA GLY A 85 8.25 18.11 -8.01
C GLY A 85 6.91 17.47 -7.66
N CYS A 86 6.85 16.14 -7.68
CA CYS A 86 5.61 15.39 -7.41
C CYS A 86 5.91 14.09 -6.69
N GLU A 87 5.08 13.73 -5.70
CA GLU A 87 5.22 12.45 -4.99
C GLU A 87 5.03 11.22 -5.89
N LEU A 88 4.30 11.35 -7.01
CA LEU A 88 4.05 10.27 -7.96
C LEU A 88 5.27 9.96 -8.85
N ALA A 89 6.29 10.83 -8.86
CA ALA A 89 7.53 10.55 -9.58
C ALA A 89 8.22 9.34 -8.96
N ASN A 90 8.88 8.49 -9.75
CA ASN A 90 9.65 7.35 -9.21
C ASN A 90 10.83 7.86 -8.34
N ASP A 91 11.50 8.90 -8.80
CA ASP A 91 12.60 9.57 -8.11
C ASP A 91 12.10 10.84 -7.40
N ALA A 92 12.37 10.98 -6.11
CA ALA A 92 11.97 12.17 -5.33
C ALA A 92 12.76 13.43 -5.69
N THR A 93 13.84 13.31 -6.47
CA THR A 93 14.62 14.44 -6.99
C THR A 93 14.16 14.91 -8.36
N ALA A 94 13.23 14.20 -9.00
CA ALA A 94 12.73 14.58 -10.32
C ALA A 94 11.92 15.87 -10.25
N GLU A 95 12.26 16.82 -11.12
CA GLU A 95 11.61 18.11 -11.23
C GLU A 95 11.35 18.46 -12.70
N LEU A 96 10.20 19.08 -12.97
CA LEU A 96 9.83 19.61 -14.27
C LEU A 96 9.55 21.11 -14.17
N THR A 97 10.05 21.88 -15.12
CA THR A 97 9.84 23.34 -15.14
C THR A 97 8.67 23.69 -16.03
N SER A 98 7.76 24.52 -15.52
CA SER A 98 6.69 25.14 -16.29
C SER A 98 6.88 26.66 -16.35
N LEU A 99 6.54 27.29 -17.47
CA LEU A 99 6.13 28.69 -17.47
C LEU A 99 4.83 28.81 -16.67
N TYR A 100 4.71 29.89 -15.90
CA TYR A 100 3.47 30.23 -15.22
C TYR A 100 3.12 31.70 -15.46
N ARG A 101 1.85 32.03 -15.29
CA ARG A 101 1.36 33.40 -15.37
C ARG A 101 0.41 33.69 -14.23
N MET A 102 0.43 34.94 -13.77
CA MET A 102 -0.54 35.48 -12.83
C MET A 102 -1.36 36.55 -13.55
N THR A 103 -2.69 36.40 -13.58
CA THR A 103 -3.57 37.28 -14.37
C THR A 103 -4.89 37.54 -13.67
N ALA A 104 -5.53 38.66 -14.00
CA ALA A 104 -6.91 38.92 -13.64
C ALA A 104 -7.83 38.19 -14.64
N ASP A 105 -8.45 37.10 -14.22
CA ASP A 105 -9.44 36.34 -15.01
C ASP A 105 -10.53 35.82 -14.08
N ASN A 106 -11.61 36.61 -13.95
CA ASN A 106 -12.69 36.41 -12.96
C ASN A 106 -12.18 36.24 -11.51
N GLY A 107 -11.01 36.84 -11.22
CA GLY A 107 -10.29 36.71 -9.95
C GLY A 107 -8.78 36.74 -10.18
N PRO A 108 -7.96 36.70 -9.11
CA PRO A 108 -6.52 36.60 -9.21
C PRO A 108 -6.11 35.14 -9.53
N VAL A 109 -5.76 34.85 -10.77
CA VAL A 109 -5.48 33.48 -11.24
C VAL A 109 -3.98 33.22 -11.35
N LEU A 110 -3.52 32.09 -10.82
CA LEU A 110 -2.24 31.44 -11.09
C LEU A 110 -2.44 30.31 -12.10
N SER A 111 -1.79 30.37 -13.27
CA SER A 111 -1.91 29.40 -14.35
C SER A 111 -0.56 28.82 -14.75
N PHE A 112 -0.48 27.49 -14.94
CA PHE A 112 0.69 26.79 -15.46
C PHE A 112 0.54 26.56 -16.97
N ASP A 113 1.12 27.46 -17.77
CA ASP A 113 0.80 27.65 -19.19
C ASP A 113 1.58 26.73 -20.15
N SER A 114 2.70 26.12 -19.71
CA SER A 114 3.50 25.22 -20.56
C SER A 114 3.39 23.76 -20.12
N GLY A 115 3.51 22.82 -21.07
CA GLY A 115 3.43 21.39 -20.80
C GLY A 115 4.35 20.93 -19.65
N ASN A 116 3.75 20.32 -18.64
CA ASN A 116 4.46 19.78 -17.48
C ASN A 116 3.73 18.52 -17.00
N ASP A 117 4.35 17.36 -17.23
CA ASP A 117 3.73 16.05 -16.98
C ASP A 117 3.35 15.80 -15.52
N PHE A 118 3.92 16.55 -14.57
CA PHE A 118 3.53 16.45 -13.16
C PHE A 118 2.25 17.23 -12.88
N ILE A 119 2.24 18.55 -13.10
CA ILE A 119 1.09 19.40 -12.75
C ILE A 119 -0.12 19.14 -13.67
N HIS A 120 0.12 18.70 -14.91
CA HIS A 120 -0.94 18.38 -15.86
C HIS A 120 -1.45 16.94 -15.74
N TYR A 121 -0.84 16.10 -14.90
CA TYR A 121 -1.16 14.67 -14.78
C TYR A 121 -2.66 14.42 -14.57
N PHE A 122 -3.27 15.05 -13.57
CA PHE A 122 -4.68 14.84 -13.23
C PHE A 122 -5.64 15.59 -14.18
N ALA A 123 -5.14 16.54 -14.97
CA ALA A 123 -5.92 17.34 -15.90
C ALA A 123 -5.90 16.80 -17.35
N THR A 124 -4.95 15.93 -17.68
CA THR A 124 -4.74 15.38 -19.03
C THR A 124 -5.51 14.07 -19.22
N PRO A 125 -6.41 13.97 -20.22
CA PRO A 125 -7.10 12.72 -20.54
C PRO A 125 -6.13 11.61 -21.01
N ASN A 126 -6.51 10.37 -20.77
CA ASN A 126 -5.80 9.20 -21.30
C ASN A 126 -6.79 8.12 -21.78
N GLY A 127 -6.27 6.99 -22.28
CA GLY A 127 -7.08 5.91 -22.87
C GLY A 127 -8.09 5.27 -21.90
N GLU A 128 -7.82 5.29 -20.59
CA GLU A 128 -8.71 4.77 -19.54
C GLU A 128 -9.60 5.88 -18.96
N HIS A 129 -9.11 7.13 -18.95
CA HIS A 129 -9.77 8.29 -18.36
C HIS A 129 -9.95 9.42 -19.37
N THR A 130 -11.00 9.33 -20.21
CA THR A 130 -11.31 10.32 -21.26
C THR A 130 -11.66 11.71 -20.74
N LYS A 131 -11.98 11.86 -19.45
CA LYS A 131 -12.23 13.15 -18.77
C LYS A 131 -11.07 13.59 -17.87
N ALA A 132 -9.91 12.92 -17.98
CA ALA A 132 -8.84 12.96 -16.99
C ALA A 132 -9.34 12.55 -15.59
N TYR A 133 -8.60 12.92 -14.54
CA TYR A 133 -8.92 12.63 -13.14
C TYR A 133 -9.58 13.82 -12.42
N GLY A 134 -10.05 14.82 -13.16
CA GLY A 134 -10.68 16.01 -12.58
C GLY A 134 -9.69 17.01 -11.96
N GLY A 135 -8.43 17.00 -12.40
CA GLY A 135 -7.42 17.93 -11.93
C GLY A 135 -7.49 19.34 -12.52
N ASP A 136 -6.88 20.29 -11.81
CA ASP A 136 -6.65 21.67 -12.20
C ASP A 136 -5.18 21.94 -12.53
N PHE A 137 -4.95 22.91 -13.42
CA PHE A 137 -3.66 23.58 -13.64
C PHE A 137 -3.79 25.12 -13.64
N GLU A 138 -4.99 25.61 -13.36
CA GLU A 138 -5.30 27.01 -13.11
C GLU A 138 -6.01 27.13 -11.76
N PHE A 139 -5.55 28.07 -10.94
CA PHE A 139 -6.01 28.23 -9.57
C PHE A 139 -6.34 29.70 -9.31
N VAL A 140 -7.46 29.96 -8.65
CA VAL A 140 -7.77 31.27 -8.10
C VAL A 140 -7.09 31.39 -6.74
N ILE A 141 -6.42 32.50 -6.48
CA ILE A 141 -5.75 32.77 -5.20
C ILE A 141 -6.73 33.46 -4.26
N ASP A 142 -7.16 32.75 -3.22
CA ASP A 142 -8.13 33.26 -2.25
C ASP A 142 -7.49 34.21 -1.24
N SER A 143 -6.29 33.88 -0.76
CA SER A 143 -5.57 34.69 0.22
C SER A 143 -4.07 34.40 0.23
N VAL A 144 -3.27 35.44 0.47
CA VAL A 144 -1.80 35.35 0.54
C VAL A 144 -1.35 35.60 1.98
N GLY A 145 -0.84 34.56 2.64
CA GLY A 145 -0.15 34.64 3.93
C GLY A 145 1.35 34.38 3.78
N THR A 146 2.11 34.63 4.85
CA THR A 146 3.59 34.45 4.86
C THR A 146 4.01 33.00 4.69
N ASP A 147 3.27 32.09 5.30
CA ASP A 147 3.59 30.65 5.34
C ASP A 147 2.55 29.77 4.64
N ILE A 148 1.36 30.34 4.35
CA ILE A 148 0.26 29.65 3.68
C ILE A 148 -0.37 30.60 2.66
N VAL A 149 -0.48 30.16 1.41
CA VAL A 149 -1.31 30.77 0.38
C VAL A 149 -2.48 29.83 0.10
N LYS A 150 -3.71 30.33 0.29
CA LYS A 150 -4.93 29.58 0.02
C LYS A 150 -5.33 29.81 -1.44
N ILE A 151 -5.64 28.72 -2.13
CA ILE A 151 -6.09 28.74 -3.53
C ILE A 151 -7.30 27.82 -3.69
N HIS A 152 -8.02 27.94 -4.80
CA HIS A 152 -8.92 26.90 -5.25
C HIS A 152 -8.78 26.63 -6.75
N GLY A 153 -9.06 25.40 -7.17
CA GLY A 153 -9.04 25.00 -8.58
C GLY A 153 -10.16 25.67 -9.38
N LYS A 154 -9.89 26.16 -10.59
CA LYS A 154 -10.95 26.74 -11.45
C LYS A 154 -11.96 25.71 -11.95
N ARG A 155 -11.54 24.44 -12.09
CA ARG A 155 -12.37 23.33 -12.58
C ARG A 155 -12.94 22.52 -11.42
N SER A 156 -12.11 22.08 -10.48
CA SER A 156 -12.58 21.25 -9.35
C SER A 156 -13.33 22.06 -8.29
N LEU A 157 -13.03 23.37 -8.19
CA LEU A 157 -13.46 24.24 -7.09
C LEU A 157 -12.92 23.83 -5.71
N ASN A 158 -11.99 22.88 -5.66
CA ASN A 158 -11.41 22.39 -4.43
C ASN A 158 -10.53 23.46 -3.78
N THR A 159 -10.76 23.76 -2.52
CA THR A 159 -9.83 24.55 -1.71
C THR A 159 -8.53 23.77 -1.47
N MET A 160 -7.40 24.40 -1.74
CA MET A 160 -6.05 23.84 -1.63
C MET A 160 -5.11 24.86 -0.98
N TYR A 161 -3.94 24.38 -0.57
CA TYR A 161 -2.98 25.22 0.15
C TYR A 161 -1.57 25.03 -0.40
N LEU A 162 -0.93 26.15 -0.72
CA LEU A 162 0.52 26.24 -0.84
C LEU A 162 1.08 26.55 0.55
N ARG A 163 1.87 25.64 1.12
CA ARG A 163 2.52 25.82 2.42
C ARG A 163 4.01 25.99 2.22
N LYS A 164 4.61 26.95 2.90
CA LYS A 164 6.01 27.29 2.71
C LYS A 164 6.91 26.12 3.15
N LEU A 165 7.86 25.74 2.31
CA LEU A 165 8.83 24.70 2.65
C LEU A 165 9.91 25.28 3.58
N ALA A 166 10.29 24.49 4.59
CA ALA A 166 11.39 24.77 5.50
C ALA A 166 12.67 23.97 5.18
N LYS A 167 12.63 23.14 4.13
CA LYS A 167 13.71 22.28 3.66
C LYS A 167 13.59 22.04 2.15
N PRO A 168 14.67 21.61 1.47
CA PRO A 168 14.62 21.29 0.05
C PRO A 168 13.48 20.36 -0.34
N ALA A 169 12.83 20.66 -1.47
CA ALA A 169 11.70 19.93 -2.02
C ALA A 169 11.94 18.41 -2.11
N SER A 170 13.11 18.00 -2.57
CA SER A 170 13.47 16.59 -2.71
C SER A 170 13.55 15.85 -1.37
N LEU A 171 14.04 16.50 -0.31
CA LEU A 171 14.05 15.94 1.04
C LEU A 171 12.64 15.82 1.60
N TYR A 172 11.80 16.85 1.39
CA TYR A 172 10.40 16.79 1.80
C TYR A 172 9.64 15.66 1.10
N LEU A 173 9.77 15.53 -0.23
CA LEU A 173 9.14 14.46 -1.01
C LEU A 173 9.66 13.06 -0.60
N ALA A 174 10.96 12.94 -0.27
CA ALA A 174 11.51 11.69 0.24
C ALA A 174 10.91 11.30 1.61
N GLU A 175 10.70 12.27 2.50
CA GLU A 175 10.02 12.04 3.78
C GLU A 175 8.54 11.65 3.59
N VAL A 176 7.80 12.32 2.69
CA VAL A 176 6.42 11.95 2.33
C VAL A 176 6.35 10.51 1.82
N LYS A 177 7.25 10.13 0.90
CA LYS A 177 7.35 8.74 0.43
C LYS A 177 7.71 7.76 1.55
N GLY A 178 8.55 8.17 2.50
CA GLY A 178 8.87 7.38 3.69
C GLY A 178 7.64 7.08 4.53
N VAL A 179 6.78 8.09 4.76
CA VAL A 179 5.49 7.90 5.43
C VAL A 179 4.61 6.96 4.61
N GLN A 180 4.41 7.22 3.31
CA GLN A 180 3.58 6.39 2.43
C GLN A 180 4.01 4.91 2.43
N ASN A 181 5.31 4.64 2.30
CA ASN A 181 5.85 3.28 2.24
C ASN A 181 5.76 2.53 3.58
N SER A 182 5.67 3.26 4.69
CA SER A 182 5.55 2.68 6.04
C SER A 182 4.12 2.68 6.58
N PHE A 183 3.18 3.34 5.88
CA PHE A 183 1.79 3.46 6.28
C PHE A 183 1.06 2.12 6.05
N ASP A 184 0.98 1.33 7.11
CA ASP A 184 0.40 -0.02 7.11
C ASP A 184 -0.89 -0.06 7.96
N LEU A 185 -1.81 0.86 7.66
CA LEU A 185 -3.12 0.97 8.32
C LEU A 185 -4.24 0.87 7.28
N THR A 186 -5.03 -0.20 7.36
CA THR A 186 -6.33 -0.33 6.68
C THR A 186 -7.49 0.01 7.61
N GLU A 187 -7.27 -0.14 8.91
CA GLU A 187 -8.18 0.19 9.99
C GLU A 187 -7.38 0.66 11.21
N ALA A 188 -8.04 1.43 12.08
CA ALA A 188 -7.52 1.80 13.39
C ALA A 188 -8.67 2.02 14.37
N ASP A 189 -8.44 1.81 15.66
CA ASP A 189 -9.38 2.10 16.73
C ASP A 189 -8.82 3.22 17.62
N GLY A 190 -9.70 3.94 18.32
CA GLY A 190 -9.31 4.92 19.32
C GLY A 190 -10.45 5.23 20.28
N THR A 191 -10.17 6.10 21.25
CA THR A 191 -11.19 6.63 22.16
C THR A 191 -11.07 8.15 22.17
N VAL A 192 -12.17 8.83 21.87
CA VAL A 192 -12.27 10.29 21.86
C VAL A 192 -13.40 10.68 22.81
N ASN A 193 -13.11 11.47 23.85
CA ASN A 193 -14.06 11.82 24.91
C ASN A 193 -14.84 10.59 25.45
N ASP A 194 -14.12 9.51 25.77
CA ASP A 194 -14.65 8.23 26.26
C ASP A 194 -15.58 7.47 25.29
N GLN A 195 -15.74 7.93 24.05
CA GLN A 195 -16.44 7.22 23.00
C GLN A 195 -15.46 6.44 22.13
N LYS A 196 -15.78 5.17 21.83
CA LYS A 196 -15.04 4.38 20.85
C LYS A 196 -15.21 5.01 19.48
N VAL A 197 -14.10 5.18 18.78
CA VAL A 197 -14.06 5.65 17.39
C VAL A 197 -13.24 4.66 16.57
N SER A 198 -13.77 4.18 15.46
CA SER A 198 -13.05 3.35 14.50
C SER A 198 -12.78 4.11 13.21
N LEU A 199 -11.62 3.84 12.60
CA LEU A 199 -11.20 4.36 11.31
C LEU A 199 -11.15 3.22 10.31
N THR A 200 -11.60 3.47 9.09
CA THR A 200 -11.41 2.58 7.94
C THR A 200 -10.86 3.39 6.78
N PHE A 201 -9.81 2.87 6.15
CA PHE A 201 -9.12 3.51 5.05
C PHE A 201 -9.48 2.83 3.72
N GLU A 202 -9.88 3.62 2.73
CA GLU A 202 -10.12 3.17 1.36
C GLU A 202 -9.47 4.16 0.39
N GLY A 203 -8.41 3.72 -0.30
CA GLY A 203 -7.56 4.62 -1.08
C GLY A 203 -6.96 5.71 -0.18
N ARG A 204 -7.16 6.97 -0.56
CA ARG A 204 -6.76 8.15 0.24
C ARG A 204 -7.95 8.85 0.89
N ARG A 205 -8.90 8.04 1.35
CA ARG A 205 -10.07 8.46 2.14
C ARG A 205 -10.10 7.69 3.44
N VAL A 206 -10.52 8.35 4.51
CA VAL A 206 -10.67 7.77 5.84
C VAL A 206 -12.09 8.01 6.33
N THR A 207 -12.73 6.98 6.85
CA THR A 207 -14.04 7.08 7.50
C THR A 207 -13.86 6.95 9.00
N PHE A 208 -14.29 7.96 9.75
CA PHE A 208 -14.34 7.97 11.21
C PHE A 208 -15.75 7.60 11.65
N THR A 209 -15.89 6.58 12.50
CA THR A 209 -17.19 6.09 12.98
C THR A 209 -17.24 6.08 14.50
N ALA A 210 -18.24 6.74 15.08
CA ALA A 210 -18.54 6.75 16.51
C ALA A 210 -20.03 6.45 16.72
N GLY A 211 -20.35 5.24 17.16
CA GLY A 211 -21.74 4.76 17.22
C GLY A 211 -22.40 4.79 15.84
N GLU A 212 -23.50 5.53 15.70
CA GLU A 212 -24.23 5.71 14.43
C GLU A 212 -23.71 6.90 13.59
N THR A 213 -22.79 7.71 14.12
CA THR A 213 -22.22 8.84 13.38
C THR A 213 -21.00 8.39 12.60
N SER A 214 -20.99 8.66 11.29
CA SER A 214 -19.83 8.43 10.43
C SER A 214 -19.50 9.67 9.60
N VAL A 215 -18.22 10.01 9.50
CA VAL A 215 -17.71 11.09 8.64
C VAL A 215 -16.58 10.53 7.78
N THR A 216 -16.72 10.62 6.47
CA THR A 216 -15.69 10.24 5.51
C THR A 216 -15.00 11.48 4.98
N GLU A 217 -13.68 11.49 5.00
CA GLU A 217 -12.88 12.62 4.54
C GLU A 217 -11.71 12.16 3.66
N ALA A 218 -11.38 12.95 2.66
CA ALA A 218 -10.16 12.75 1.86
C ALA A 218 -8.93 13.17 2.68
N TYR A 219 -7.78 12.57 2.42
CA TYR A 219 -6.53 12.99 3.05
C TYR A 219 -5.38 13.04 2.05
N ILE A 220 -4.34 13.77 2.43
CA ILE A 220 -3.05 13.84 1.77
C ILE A 220 -1.97 13.35 2.74
N PHE A 221 -0.94 12.67 2.23
CA PHE A 221 0.24 12.36 3.02
C PHE A 221 1.13 13.59 3.14
N TYR A 222 1.65 13.85 4.33
CA TYR A 222 2.70 14.86 4.54
C TYR A 222 3.90 14.20 5.23
N ASN A 223 4.97 14.96 5.44
CA ASN A 223 6.25 14.42 5.89
C ASN A 223 6.26 13.78 7.28
N GLU A 224 5.17 13.88 8.06
CA GLU A 224 5.03 13.17 9.34
C GLU A 224 3.76 12.32 9.48
N GLY A 225 2.85 12.30 8.49
CA GLY A 225 1.57 11.60 8.65
C GLY A 225 0.55 11.93 7.55
N ILE A 226 -0.71 12.14 7.95
CA ILE A 226 -1.81 12.51 7.05
C ILE A 226 -2.46 13.83 7.47
N ARG A 227 -2.92 14.60 6.48
CA ARG A 227 -3.73 15.81 6.68
C ARG A 227 -5.06 15.61 5.96
N LEU A 228 -6.16 15.88 6.66
CA LEU A 228 -7.51 15.80 6.12
C LEU A 228 -7.80 17.00 5.22
N TYR A 229 -8.59 16.79 4.17
CA TYR A 229 -9.01 17.84 3.25
C TYR A 229 -9.81 18.94 3.97
N GLN A 230 -10.71 18.54 4.85
CA GLN A 230 -11.39 19.40 5.82
C GLN A 230 -11.20 18.87 7.25
N PRO A 231 -11.22 19.73 8.28
CA PRO A 231 -11.27 19.28 9.65
C PRO A 231 -12.51 18.40 9.90
N VAL A 232 -12.31 17.25 10.56
CA VAL A 232 -13.39 16.35 10.95
C VAL A 232 -13.77 16.62 12.39
N THR A 233 -15.07 16.63 12.68
CA THR A 233 -15.60 16.63 14.05
C THR A 233 -16.22 15.28 14.36
N ILE A 234 -15.65 14.54 15.32
CA ILE A 234 -16.16 13.24 15.76
C ILE A 234 -16.05 13.15 17.29
N ALA A 235 -17.08 12.60 17.94
CA ALA A 235 -17.16 12.50 19.40
C ALA A 235 -16.86 13.82 20.15
N GLY A 236 -17.23 14.97 19.56
CA GLY A 236 -17.07 16.29 20.15
C GLY A 236 -15.66 16.89 20.10
N LYS A 237 -14.71 16.30 19.35
CA LYS A 237 -13.42 16.93 19.05
C LYS A 237 -13.28 17.18 17.55
N THR A 238 -12.65 18.30 17.20
CA THR A 238 -12.33 18.69 15.83
C THR A 238 -10.82 18.65 15.63
N PHE A 239 -10.37 18.00 14.55
CA PHE A 239 -8.96 17.90 14.18
C PHE A 239 -8.80 17.73 12.67
N SER A 240 -7.62 18.00 12.14
CA SER A 240 -7.33 17.98 10.71
C SER A 240 -5.98 17.38 10.35
N GLU A 241 -5.05 17.23 11.30
CA GLU A 241 -3.73 16.68 11.05
C GLU A 241 -3.42 15.54 12.02
N LEU A 242 -2.97 14.41 11.48
CA LEU A 242 -2.67 13.19 12.23
C LEU A 242 -1.24 12.75 11.93
N LYS A 243 -0.37 12.82 12.93
CA LYS A 243 1.01 12.32 12.87
C LYS A 243 1.03 10.80 12.97
N PHE A 244 1.72 10.14 12.03
CA PHE A 244 1.84 8.69 11.98
C PHE A 244 3.13 8.20 12.65
N ASP A 245 3.00 7.21 13.52
CA ASP A 245 4.11 6.48 14.13
C ASP A 245 4.05 5.02 13.65
N ALA A 246 4.90 4.68 12.68
CA ALA A 246 4.96 3.35 12.09
C ALA A 246 5.37 2.25 13.09
N ALA A 247 6.18 2.58 14.09
CA ALA A 247 6.62 1.61 15.09
C ALA A 247 5.50 1.24 16.06
N LYS A 248 4.63 2.21 16.37
CA LYS A 248 3.46 2.01 17.24
C LYS A 248 2.17 1.67 16.49
N LEU A 249 2.18 1.77 15.15
CA LEU A 249 1.00 1.69 14.29
C LEU A 249 -0.11 2.64 14.75
N SER A 250 0.24 3.90 15.00
CA SER A 250 -0.68 4.89 15.58
C SER A 250 -0.70 6.21 14.82
N LEU A 251 -1.86 6.86 14.84
CA LEU A 251 -2.12 8.21 14.37
C LEU A 251 -2.47 9.10 15.56
N THR A 252 -1.73 10.18 15.78
CA THR A 252 -1.98 11.15 16.86
C THR A 252 -2.36 12.49 16.26
N ALA A 253 -3.49 13.07 16.69
CA ALA A 253 -3.85 14.40 16.21
C ALA A 253 -2.85 15.44 16.72
N THR A 254 -2.36 16.30 15.83
CA THR A 254 -1.40 17.35 16.18
C THR A 254 -2.10 18.63 16.65
N ASP A 255 -3.37 18.78 16.29
CA ASP A 255 -4.23 19.94 16.57
C ASP A 255 -5.37 19.64 17.56
N ALA A 256 -5.40 18.44 18.15
CA ALA A 256 -6.35 18.08 19.20
C ALA A 256 -5.75 17.12 20.25
N ASP A 257 -5.58 17.60 21.47
CA ASP A 257 -4.98 16.81 22.55
C ASP A 257 -5.72 15.50 22.82
N GLY A 258 -4.98 14.42 23.08
CA GLY A 258 -5.51 13.14 23.52
C GLY A 258 -6.31 12.37 22.47
N VAL A 259 -6.31 12.80 21.20
CA VAL A 259 -6.86 12.01 20.08
C VAL A 259 -5.76 11.13 19.51
N VAL A 260 -5.86 9.83 19.79
CA VAL A 260 -4.93 8.81 19.26
C VAL A 260 -5.75 7.64 18.72
N PHE A 261 -5.49 7.29 17.47
CA PHE A 261 -5.98 6.08 16.82
C PHE A 261 -4.82 5.11 16.61
N TYR A 262 -5.07 3.82 16.66
CA TYR A 262 -4.02 2.82 16.58
C TYR A 262 -4.55 1.50 16.03
N ASN A 263 -3.63 0.68 15.53
CA ASN A 263 -3.90 -0.71 15.22
C ASN A 263 -2.94 -1.62 15.98
N LEU A 264 -3.32 -2.88 16.17
CA LEU A 264 -2.49 -3.90 16.79
C LEU A 264 -2.10 -4.95 15.73
N PRO A 265 -0.82 -5.30 15.60
CA PRO A 265 -0.41 -6.28 14.60
C PRO A 265 -1.00 -7.64 14.96
N THR A 266 -1.64 -8.32 14.01
CA THR A 266 -2.07 -9.73 14.20
C THR A 266 -0.88 -10.69 14.07
N ASN A 267 0.15 -10.27 13.33
CA ASN A 267 1.41 -10.99 13.15
C ASN A 267 2.58 -10.01 13.27
N LEU A 268 3.47 -10.28 14.22
CA LEU A 268 4.71 -9.53 14.43
C LEU A 268 5.89 -10.47 14.16
N VAL A 269 6.64 -10.19 13.10
CA VAL A 269 7.89 -10.91 12.78
C VAL A 269 9.06 -10.03 13.17
N VAL A 270 10.02 -10.61 13.87
CA VAL A 270 11.27 -9.97 14.30
C VAL A 270 12.43 -10.92 14.08
N ASN A 271 13.63 -10.37 14.00
CA ASN A 271 14.86 -11.15 13.89
C ASN A 271 15.22 -11.84 15.22
N ASP A 272 16.34 -12.56 15.23
CA ASP A 272 16.80 -13.30 16.41
C ASP A 272 17.34 -12.42 17.55
N GLU A 273 17.48 -11.11 17.34
CA GLU A 273 17.92 -10.21 18.40
C GLU A 273 16.83 -10.04 19.46
N ALA A 274 17.26 -9.71 20.68
CA ALA A 274 16.31 -9.30 21.72
C ALA A 274 15.59 -8.02 21.27
N PHE A 275 14.29 -7.92 21.54
CA PHE A 275 13.52 -6.74 21.18
C PHE A 275 12.57 -6.31 22.29
N SER A 276 12.19 -5.04 22.25
CA SER A 276 11.11 -4.47 23.05
C SER A 276 10.40 -3.40 22.21
N ARG A 277 9.08 -3.55 22.02
CA ARG A 277 8.24 -2.62 21.26
C ARG A 277 6.99 -2.26 22.05
N ASN A 278 6.61 -1.00 21.98
CA ASN A 278 5.40 -0.48 22.59
C ASN A 278 4.33 -0.30 21.53
N PHE A 279 3.12 -0.77 21.83
CA PHE A 279 1.93 -0.53 21.02
C PHE A 279 0.91 0.22 21.86
N PHE A 280 0.26 1.20 21.26
CA PHE A 280 -0.86 1.88 21.91
C PHE A 280 -2.05 0.91 21.95
N ALA A 281 -2.75 0.84 23.09
CA ALA A 281 -3.94 0.00 23.30
C ALA A 281 -4.59 0.30 24.66
N LYS A 282 -5.13 1.52 24.82
CA LYS A 282 -5.61 2.01 26.12
C LYS A 282 -6.83 1.25 26.66
N ASP A 283 -7.60 0.62 25.81
CA ASP A 283 -8.87 -0.06 26.12
C ASP A 283 -8.68 -1.50 26.60
N LEU A 284 -7.48 -1.94 26.97
CA LEU A 284 -7.25 -3.32 27.39
C LEU A 284 -7.68 -3.58 28.83
N THR A 285 -8.31 -4.73 29.07
CA THR A 285 -8.63 -5.28 30.39
C THR A 285 -7.61 -6.34 30.84
N ALA A 286 -7.13 -7.16 29.91
CA ALA A 286 -6.18 -8.23 30.20
C ALA A 286 -5.16 -8.44 29.07
N VAL A 287 -3.96 -8.90 29.45
CA VAL A 287 -2.85 -9.26 28.56
C VAL A 287 -2.31 -10.60 29.01
N GLU A 288 -2.26 -11.58 28.11
CA GLU A 288 -1.89 -12.95 28.44
C GLU A 288 -0.99 -13.56 27.35
N VAL A 289 0.19 -14.04 27.74
CA VAL A 289 1.04 -14.86 26.86
C VAL A 289 0.47 -16.27 26.83
N LYS A 290 -0.17 -16.65 25.72
CA LYS A 290 -0.77 -17.97 25.50
C LYS A 290 0.28 -19.03 25.16
N THR A 291 1.25 -18.67 24.33
CA THR A 291 2.39 -19.53 23.93
C THR A 291 3.64 -18.66 23.76
N GLY A 292 4.82 -19.25 23.86
CA GLY A 292 6.10 -18.51 23.82
C GLY A 292 6.98 -18.71 25.06
N GLY A 293 6.60 -19.60 25.98
CA GLY A 293 7.40 -19.96 27.15
C GLY A 293 7.88 -18.73 27.93
N SER A 294 9.13 -18.76 28.39
CA SER A 294 9.75 -17.64 29.11
C SER A 294 10.38 -16.57 28.20
N TRP A 295 10.58 -16.86 26.91
CA TRP A 295 11.29 -15.97 26.00
C TRP A 295 10.42 -14.81 25.54
N LEU A 296 9.08 -14.94 25.56
CA LEU A 296 8.13 -13.90 25.17
C LEU A 296 7.47 -13.28 26.39
N LYS A 297 7.48 -11.94 26.46
CA LYS A 297 6.90 -11.14 27.53
C LYS A 297 5.91 -10.14 26.96
N ALA A 298 4.78 -9.98 27.63
CA ALA A 298 3.76 -8.99 27.30
C ALA A 298 3.30 -8.29 28.57
N THR A 299 3.52 -6.98 28.64
CA THR A 299 3.25 -6.18 29.83
C THR A 299 2.26 -5.09 29.48
N LYS A 300 1.15 -5.00 30.22
CA LYS A 300 0.22 -3.87 30.10
C LYS A 300 0.90 -2.60 30.62
N THR A 301 0.80 -1.51 29.88
CA THR A 301 1.26 -0.18 30.27
C THR A 301 0.06 0.75 30.45
N GLU A 302 0.30 1.99 30.90
CA GLU A 302 -0.76 3.00 31.04
C GLU A 302 -1.48 3.27 29.71
N ASN A 303 -0.74 3.30 28.61
CA ASN A 303 -1.24 3.68 27.28
C ASN A 303 -1.33 2.50 26.29
N GLY A 304 -1.11 1.26 26.74
CA GLY A 304 -1.16 0.10 25.87
C GLY A 304 -0.42 -1.13 26.37
N ILE A 305 0.48 -1.64 25.54
CA ILE A 305 1.29 -2.82 25.84
C ILE A 305 2.74 -2.66 25.42
N THR A 306 3.63 -3.33 26.15
CA THR A 306 4.99 -3.61 25.72
C THR A 306 5.09 -5.09 25.38
N LEU A 307 5.48 -5.40 24.15
CA LEU A 307 5.89 -6.75 23.75
C LEU A 307 7.41 -6.81 23.72
N ALA A 308 7.98 -7.80 24.39
CA ALA A 308 9.41 -8.02 24.41
C ALA A 308 9.74 -9.50 24.22
N ALA A 309 10.86 -9.78 23.57
CA ALA A 309 11.41 -11.12 23.50
C ALA A 309 12.91 -11.12 23.78
N ASP A 310 13.37 -12.19 24.45
CA ASP A 310 14.79 -12.46 24.58
C ASP A 310 15.39 -12.86 23.21
N ALA A 311 16.70 -12.80 23.06
CA ALA A 311 17.36 -13.23 21.80
C ALA A 311 17.09 -14.71 21.51
N ASN A 312 16.94 -15.06 20.23
CA ASN A 312 16.78 -16.43 19.77
C ASN A 312 18.13 -17.05 19.43
N THR A 313 18.58 -17.98 20.26
CA THR A 313 19.84 -18.72 20.06
C THR A 313 19.59 -20.19 19.75
N THR A 314 18.37 -20.55 19.36
CA THR A 314 17.96 -21.96 19.20
C THR A 314 18.33 -22.56 17.84
N GLY A 315 18.65 -21.72 16.84
CA GLY A 315 19.01 -22.14 15.49
C GLY A 315 17.81 -22.67 14.68
N HIS A 316 16.59 -22.32 15.10
CA HIS A 316 15.35 -22.60 14.42
C HIS A 316 14.35 -21.48 14.69
N PRO A 317 13.34 -21.28 13.83
CA PRO A 317 12.34 -20.25 14.08
C PRO A 317 11.54 -20.62 15.35
N ARG A 318 11.04 -19.62 16.06
CA ARG A 318 10.14 -19.83 17.21
C ARG A 318 8.99 -18.84 17.18
N ALA A 319 7.83 -19.27 17.69
CA ALA A 319 6.64 -18.45 17.67
C ALA A 319 5.85 -18.54 18.97
N GLY A 320 5.35 -17.38 19.42
CA GLY A 320 4.50 -17.23 20.58
C GLY A 320 3.20 -16.50 20.21
N ARG A 321 2.24 -16.51 21.13
CA ARG A 321 0.94 -15.86 20.97
C ARG A 321 0.64 -15.07 22.22
N VAL A 322 0.26 -13.81 22.03
CA VAL A 322 -0.23 -12.94 23.09
C VAL A 322 -1.70 -12.66 22.81
N LYS A 323 -2.56 -12.97 23.78
CA LYS A 323 -3.96 -12.61 23.76
C LYS A 323 -4.12 -11.29 24.51
N LEU A 324 -4.79 -10.35 23.87
CA LEU A 324 -5.17 -9.05 24.41
C LEU A 324 -6.69 -9.02 24.50
N THR A 325 -7.25 -8.70 25.66
CA THR A 325 -8.69 -8.55 25.83
C THR A 325 -9.01 -7.08 26.00
N LYS A 326 -9.89 -6.56 25.14
CA LYS A 326 -10.38 -5.17 25.14
C LYS A 326 -11.56 -5.00 26.10
N ASN A 327 -11.89 -3.75 26.42
CA ASN A 327 -13.13 -3.38 27.09
C ASN A 327 -14.32 -3.86 26.24
N GLY A 328 -15.31 -4.48 26.89
CA GLY A 328 -16.44 -5.12 26.19
C GLY A 328 -16.25 -6.62 25.89
N GLY A 329 -15.05 -7.17 26.12
CA GLY A 329 -14.79 -8.63 26.07
C GLY A 329 -14.17 -9.13 24.76
N ASP A 330 -14.11 -8.29 23.72
CA ASP A 330 -13.41 -8.60 22.48
C ASP A 330 -11.94 -8.94 22.72
N SER A 331 -11.36 -9.79 21.86
CA SER A 331 -9.97 -10.20 22.01
C SER A 331 -9.21 -10.18 20.70
N VAL A 332 -7.98 -9.68 20.75
CA VAL A 332 -7.00 -9.71 19.66
C VAL A 332 -5.91 -10.72 20.00
N ILE A 333 -5.48 -11.52 19.03
CA ILE A 333 -4.35 -12.43 19.18
C ILE A 333 -3.20 -11.93 18.31
N ILE A 334 -2.10 -11.58 18.94
CA ILE A 334 -0.85 -11.23 18.28
C ILE A 334 0.02 -12.48 18.22
N ARG A 335 0.36 -12.94 17.03
CA ARG A 335 1.40 -13.95 16.84
C ARG A 335 2.76 -13.27 16.73
N VAL A 336 3.68 -13.57 17.63
CA VAL A 336 5.07 -13.10 17.57
C VAL A 336 5.94 -14.22 17.01
N THR A 337 6.71 -13.97 15.96
CA THR A 337 7.64 -14.93 15.35
C THR A 337 9.04 -14.34 15.37
N GLN A 338 9.99 -15.05 16.00
CA GLN A 338 11.42 -14.79 15.89
C GLN A 338 12.02 -15.73 14.85
N VAL A 339 12.64 -15.14 13.84
CA VAL A 339 13.25 -15.87 12.74
C VAL A 339 14.26 -15.01 12.00
N GLU A 340 15.42 -15.58 11.71
CA GLU A 340 16.39 -15.04 10.77
C GLU A 340 16.66 -16.06 9.67
N PHE A 341 16.48 -15.67 8.40
CA PHE A 341 16.56 -16.63 7.28
C PHE A 341 17.87 -17.41 7.30
N ASP A 342 19.01 -16.73 7.43
CA ASP A 342 20.32 -17.36 7.30
C ASP A 342 20.69 -18.29 8.46
N LYS A 343 20.18 -18.01 9.67
CA LYS A 343 20.44 -18.83 10.87
C LYS A 343 19.44 -19.98 11.00
N ASP A 344 18.16 -19.70 10.79
CA ASP A 344 17.08 -20.61 11.16
C ASP A 344 16.51 -21.39 9.97
N ILE A 345 16.46 -20.77 8.80
CA ILE A 345 15.73 -21.28 7.64
C ILE A 345 16.68 -21.88 6.61
N ALA A 346 17.80 -21.23 6.29
CA ALA A 346 18.76 -21.71 5.31
C ALA A 346 19.32 -23.08 5.70
N GLY A 347 19.35 -24.01 4.74
CA GLY A 347 19.81 -25.37 4.97
C GLY A 347 19.14 -26.40 4.06
N THR A 348 19.35 -27.66 4.39
CA THR A 348 18.83 -28.82 3.66
C THR A 348 17.50 -29.30 4.23
N TYR A 349 16.56 -29.58 3.33
CA TYR A 349 15.20 -30.01 3.61
C TYR A 349 14.90 -31.31 2.87
N THR A 350 13.91 -32.03 3.36
CA THR A 350 13.16 -33.02 2.60
C THR A 350 11.90 -32.35 2.07
N LEU A 351 11.77 -32.27 0.75
CA LEU A 351 10.50 -31.94 0.10
C LEU A 351 9.67 -33.23 0.05
N ALA A 352 8.57 -33.29 0.78
CA ALA A 352 7.61 -34.37 0.70
C ALA A 352 6.36 -33.92 -0.06
N TYR A 353 5.78 -34.82 -0.84
CA TYR A 353 4.59 -34.56 -1.66
C TYR A 353 3.91 -35.87 -2.03
N VAL A 354 2.73 -35.76 -2.63
CA VAL A 354 2.08 -36.86 -3.37
C VAL A 354 2.25 -36.58 -4.85
N ASP A 355 2.83 -37.51 -5.60
CA ASP A 355 3.11 -37.37 -7.03
C ASP A 355 1.87 -37.65 -7.91
N GLY A 356 2.04 -37.52 -9.23
CA GLY A 356 0.97 -37.75 -10.21
C GLY A 356 0.40 -39.18 -10.22
N ASP A 357 1.12 -40.15 -9.66
CA ASP A 357 0.69 -41.54 -9.52
C ASP A 357 0.03 -41.82 -8.14
N ASN A 358 -0.27 -40.76 -7.37
CA ASN A 358 -0.78 -40.81 -6.00
C ASN A 358 0.16 -41.51 -5.00
N VAL A 359 1.47 -41.52 -5.28
CA VAL A 359 2.47 -42.10 -4.40
C VAL A 359 3.10 -41.01 -3.52
N LYS A 360 3.33 -41.32 -2.25
CA LYS A 360 4.08 -40.44 -1.35
C LYS A 360 5.55 -40.46 -1.74
N SER A 361 6.05 -39.30 -2.15
CA SER A 361 7.39 -39.14 -2.69
C SER A 361 8.17 -38.09 -1.92
N THR A 362 9.51 -38.24 -1.91
CA THR A 362 10.42 -37.28 -1.30
C THR A 362 11.56 -36.91 -2.22
N ALA A 363 11.99 -35.65 -2.15
CA ALA A 363 13.19 -35.15 -2.78
C ALA A 363 14.07 -34.39 -1.78
N SER A 364 15.39 -34.41 -2.00
CA SER A 364 16.30 -33.52 -1.29
C SER A 364 16.11 -32.10 -1.81
N ALA A 365 16.03 -31.14 -0.89
CA ALA A 365 15.82 -29.74 -1.16
C ALA A 365 16.82 -28.88 -0.38
N THR A 366 17.12 -27.69 -0.88
CA THR A 366 17.99 -26.71 -0.23
C THR A 366 17.39 -25.32 -0.35
N LEU A 367 17.40 -24.59 0.76
CA LEU A 367 17.16 -23.14 0.81
C LEU A 367 18.46 -22.44 1.18
N ASP A 368 18.89 -21.47 0.38
CA ASP A 368 20.12 -20.71 0.60
C ASP A 368 20.03 -19.30 0.01
N ARG A 369 20.90 -18.38 0.43
CA ARG A 369 21.07 -17.08 -0.25
C ARG A 369 22.14 -17.19 -1.34
N HIS A 370 21.83 -16.66 -2.52
CA HIS A 370 22.75 -16.52 -3.64
C HIS A 370 22.63 -15.10 -4.20
N GLU A 371 23.72 -14.33 -4.15
CA GLU A 371 23.76 -12.93 -4.64
C GLU A 371 22.65 -12.06 -4.00
N GLY A 372 22.42 -12.24 -2.69
CA GLY A 372 21.40 -11.52 -1.94
C GLY A 372 19.98 -12.07 -2.07
N ASN A 373 19.70 -12.91 -3.07
CA ASN A 373 18.39 -13.51 -3.30
C ASN A 373 18.25 -14.87 -2.63
N VAL A 374 17.05 -15.19 -2.17
CA VAL A 374 16.75 -16.55 -1.68
C VAL A 374 16.59 -17.49 -2.87
N ARG A 375 17.19 -18.67 -2.75
CA ARG A 375 17.16 -19.73 -3.75
C ARG A 375 16.57 -20.99 -3.14
N PHE A 376 15.54 -21.53 -3.80
CA PHE A 376 14.99 -22.84 -3.48
C PHE A 376 15.38 -23.85 -4.57
N ARG A 377 16.15 -24.88 -4.20
CA ARG A 377 16.54 -25.97 -5.08
C ARG A 377 16.01 -27.30 -4.61
N TRP A 378 15.71 -28.19 -5.54
CA TRP A 378 15.39 -29.57 -5.21
C TRP A 378 15.81 -30.53 -6.33
N VAL A 379 16.07 -31.79 -5.94
CA VAL A 379 16.50 -32.84 -6.86
C VAL A 379 15.29 -33.66 -7.31
N TYR A 380 14.83 -33.42 -8.52
CA TYR A 380 13.76 -34.17 -9.15
C TYR A 380 14.24 -35.56 -9.60
N GLN A 381 13.54 -36.61 -9.14
CA GLN A 381 13.80 -38.02 -9.46
C GLN A 381 15.29 -38.44 -9.36
N LYS A 382 16.04 -37.84 -8.43
CA LYS A 382 17.49 -38.09 -8.22
C LYS A 382 18.38 -37.78 -9.44
N ALA A 383 17.89 -37.05 -10.43
CA ALA A 383 18.61 -36.83 -11.70
C ALA A 383 18.74 -35.35 -12.08
N ALA A 384 17.65 -34.58 -12.00
CA ALA A 384 17.62 -33.18 -12.39
C ALA A 384 17.55 -32.25 -11.17
N MET A 385 18.30 -31.15 -11.18
CA MET A 385 18.17 -30.13 -10.13
C MET A 385 17.33 -28.96 -10.65
N PHE A 386 16.17 -28.77 -10.02
CA PHE A 386 15.33 -27.60 -10.27
C PHE A 386 15.67 -26.48 -9.31
N THR A 387 15.64 -25.26 -9.83
CA THR A 387 15.82 -24.01 -9.09
C THR A 387 14.52 -23.22 -9.22
N VAL A 388 13.74 -23.20 -8.15
CA VAL A 388 12.47 -22.48 -8.07
C VAL A 388 12.77 -21.02 -7.76
N PRO A 389 12.37 -20.07 -8.63
CA PRO A 389 12.45 -18.66 -8.29
C PRO A 389 11.54 -18.37 -7.11
N VAL A 390 12.07 -17.72 -6.08
CA VAL A 390 11.33 -17.45 -4.84
C VAL A 390 11.68 -16.08 -4.30
N THR A 391 10.74 -15.49 -3.58
CA THR A 391 11.01 -14.30 -2.76
C THR A 391 10.82 -14.65 -1.29
N TRP A 392 11.61 -14.01 -0.43
CA TRP A 392 11.46 -14.11 1.02
C TRP A 392 10.95 -12.78 1.54
N ASP A 393 9.82 -12.84 2.25
CA ASP A 393 9.24 -11.68 2.90
C ASP A 393 9.59 -11.70 4.40
N GLU A 394 10.50 -10.81 4.79
CA GLU A 394 10.93 -10.63 6.18
C GLU A 394 9.77 -10.18 7.11
N LYS A 395 8.74 -9.48 6.58
CA LYS A 395 7.61 -9.01 7.39
C LYS A 395 6.65 -10.14 7.77
N THR A 396 6.52 -11.14 6.90
CA THR A 396 5.60 -12.27 7.12
C THR A 396 6.31 -13.58 7.47
N ALA A 397 7.64 -13.64 7.31
CA ALA A 397 8.46 -14.84 7.41
C ALA A 397 7.97 -15.96 6.47
N THR A 398 7.70 -15.59 5.22
CA THR A 398 7.21 -16.52 4.21
C THR A 398 8.08 -16.57 2.97
N LEU A 399 8.15 -17.76 2.38
CA LEU A 399 8.74 -18.00 1.07
C LEU A 399 7.63 -18.01 0.03
N SER A 400 7.67 -17.10 -0.94
CA SER A 400 6.66 -16.98 -1.99
C SER A 400 7.15 -17.58 -3.30
N VAL A 401 6.28 -18.33 -3.97
CA VAL A 401 6.44 -18.84 -5.34
C VAL A 401 5.35 -18.24 -6.20
N GLU A 402 5.71 -17.73 -7.37
CA GLU A 402 4.75 -17.20 -8.35
C GLU A 402 4.46 -18.27 -9.40
N SER A 403 3.21 -18.32 -9.87
CA SER A 403 2.81 -19.13 -11.03
C SER A 403 3.65 -18.85 -12.30
N GLY A 404 3.82 -19.88 -13.13
CA GLY A 404 4.35 -19.74 -14.49
C GLY A 404 5.85 -19.43 -14.52
N GLN A 405 6.61 -19.83 -13.51
CA GLN A 405 8.04 -19.61 -13.42
C GLN A 405 8.83 -20.76 -14.05
N TYR A 406 9.98 -20.44 -14.64
CA TYR A 406 10.91 -21.44 -15.16
C TYR A 406 11.70 -22.05 -14.02
N TRP A 407 11.65 -23.37 -13.86
CA TRP A 407 12.31 -24.08 -12.76
C TRP A 407 13.61 -24.77 -13.18
N GLY A 408 13.79 -25.04 -14.47
CA GLY A 408 14.95 -25.76 -14.96
C GLY A 408 14.64 -26.51 -16.25
N SER A 409 15.59 -27.34 -16.69
CA SER A 409 15.43 -28.16 -17.89
C SER A 409 15.70 -29.62 -17.57
N ILE A 410 15.08 -30.50 -18.35
CA ILE A 410 15.36 -31.93 -18.36
C ILE A 410 15.86 -32.32 -19.74
N SER A 411 16.76 -33.29 -19.79
CA SER A 411 17.23 -33.88 -21.05
C SER A 411 16.78 -35.33 -21.13
N THR A 412 16.32 -35.74 -22.31
CA THR A 412 15.86 -37.10 -22.59
C THR A 412 16.99 -37.95 -23.16
N THR A 413 16.81 -39.27 -23.14
CA THR A 413 17.82 -40.23 -23.64
C THR A 413 18.12 -40.09 -25.12
N ASP A 414 17.20 -39.49 -25.90
CA ASP A 414 17.38 -39.17 -27.32
C ASP A 414 18.11 -37.83 -27.56
N GLY A 415 18.54 -37.13 -26.50
CA GLY A 415 19.24 -35.86 -26.55
C GLY A 415 18.34 -34.62 -26.60
N SER A 416 17.02 -34.77 -26.65
CA SER A 416 16.10 -33.62 -26.60
C SER A 416 16.16 -32.93 -25.23
N THR A 417 15.98 -31.62 -25.21
CA THR A 417 15.91 -30.83 -23.98
C THR A 417 14.55 -30.16 -23.86
N TYR A 418 13.93 -30.31 -22.70
CA TYR A 418 12.66 -29.67 -22.36
C TYR A 418 12.83 -28.71 -21.20
N TYR A 419 12.13 -27.59 -21.26
CA TYR A 419 12.12 -26.54 -20.25
C TYR A 419 10.89 -26.71 -19.35
N VAL A 420 11.10 -26.70 -18.04
CA VAL A 420 10.08 -26.99 -17.03
C VAL A 420 9.57 -25.69 -16.42
N TYR A 421 8.24 -25.55 -16.40
CA TYR A 421 7.55 -24.45 -15.72
C TYR A 421 6.50 -24.99 -14.75
N ASP A 422 6.23 -24.22 -13.70
CA ASP A 422 5.13 -24.51 -12.79
C ASP A 422 3.80 -23.87 -13.22
N ILE A 423 2.72 -24.53 -12.81
CA ILE A 423 1.36 -24.00 -12.81
C ILE A 423 0.77 -24.31 -11.43
N LEU A 424 0.05 -23.34 -10.86
CA LEU A 424 -0.61 -23.50 -9.58
C LEU A 424 -2.01 -24.06 -9.80
N LEU A 425 -2.35 -25.12 -9.07
CA LEU A 425 -3.67 -25.72 -9.04
C LEU A 425 -4.29 -25.58 -7.64
N ASP A 426 -5.60 -25.42 -7.60
CA ASP A 426 -6.35 -25.53 -6.35
C ASP A 426 -6.36 -26.98 -5.82
N LYS A 427 -6.82 -27.18 -4.58
CA LYS A 427 -6.94 -28.49 -3.93
C LYS A 427 -7.84 -29.46 -4.67
N THR A 428 -8.83 -28.95 -5.42
CA THR A 428 -9.70 -29.79 -6.24
C THR A 428 -9.11 -30.10 -7.61
N GLN A 429 -7.97 -29.48 -7.97
CA GLN A 429 -7.31 -29.59 -9.27
C GLN A 429 -8.22 -29.23 -10.46
N ARG A 430 -9.25 -28.41 -10.21
CA ARG A 430 -10.21 -27.93 -11.22
C ARG A 430 -9.92 -26.51 -11.65
N LEU A 431 -9.31 -25.71 -10.77
CA LEU A 431 -8.86 -24.36 -11.04
C LEU A 431 -7.34 -24.39 -11.18
N TRP A 432 -6.87 -23.68 -12.19
CA TRP A 432 -5.46 -23.59 -12.54
C TRP A 432 -5.13 -22.21 -13.07
N THR A 433 -3.90 -21.76 -12.83
CA THR A 433 -3.42 -20.45 -13.28
C THR A 433 -3.00 -20.42 -14.74
N SER A 434 -2.91 -21.58 -15.40
CA SER A 434 -2.27 -21.70 -16.72
C SER A 434 -0.85 -21.07 -16.67
N TYR A 435 -0.50 -20.23 -17.64
CA TYR A 435 0.79 -19.53 -17.69
C TYR A 435 0.75 -18.13 -17.08
N ASN A 436 -0.32 -17.79 -16.36
CA ASN A 436 -0.53 -16.44 -15.85
C ASN A 436 0.45 -16.11 -14.71
N LYS A 437 0.94 -14.87 -14.74
CA LYS A 437 1.75 -14.23 -13.71
C LYS A 437 0.88 -13.49 -12.69
N GLY A 438 1.45 -13.11 -11.56
CA GLY A 438 0.75 -12.35 -10.51
C GLY A 438 -0.10 -13.19 -9.54
N VAL A 439 -0.02 -14.53 -9.61
CA VAL A 439 -0.64 -15.44 -8.62
C VAL A 439 0.47 -16.10 -7.81
N PHE A 440 0.37 -16.00 -6.47
CA PHE A 440 1.42 -16.43 -5.55
C PHE A 440 0.91 -17.45 -4.54
N VAL A 441 1.82 -18.35 -4.14
CA VAL A 441 1.64 -19.24 -2.98
C VAL A 441 2.79 -19.05 -2.02
N ASN A 442 2.48 -19.10 -0.73
CA ASN A 442 3.39 -18.76 0.36
C ASN A 442 3.60 -19.95 1.27
N ALA A 443 4.86 -20.23 1.62
CA ALA A 443 5.23 -21.21 2.62
C ALA A 443 5.67 -20.52 3.91
N ARG A 444 4.92 -20.74 4.99
CA ARG A 444 5.26 -20.25 6.32
C ARG A 444 5.98 -21.34 7.13
N PHE A 445 7.11 -20.98 7.72
CA PHE A 445 7.94 -21.89 8.51
C PHE A 445 7.46 -21.94 9.96
N ASN A 446 7.33 -23.16 10.49
CA ASN A 446 6.96 -23.40 11.88
C ASN A 446 7.85 -24.50 12.45
N TYR A 447 8.37 -24.28 13.64
CA TYR A 447 9.09 -25.30 14.37
C TYR A 447 8.12 -26.22 15.13
N ASP A 448 8.33 -27.52 14.99
CA ASP A 448 7.66 -28.59 15.73
C ASP A 448 8.65 -29.20 16.72
N GLU A 449 8.47 -28.84 17.99
CA GLU A 449 9.25 -29.36 19.12
C GLU A 449 9.21 -30.89 19.21
N LYS A 450 8.06 -31.51 18.91
CA LYS A 450 7.87 -32.97 19.08
C LYS A 450 8.80 -33.77 18.17
N ASN A 451 8.99 -33.29 16.95
CA ASN A 451 9.81 -33.96 15.94
C ASN A 451 11.19 -33.31 15.77
N ASN A 452 11.47 -32.26 16.55
CA ASN A 452 12.65 -31.42 16.41
C ASN A 452 12.87 -31.00 14.94
N ALA A 453 11.84 -30.41 14.34
CA ALA A 453 11.81 -30.15 12.90
C ALA A 453 11.16 -28.81 12.56
N THR A 454 11.72 -28.11 11.57
CA THR A 454 11.10 -26.96 10.93
C THR A 454 10.32 -27.42 9.70
N VAL A 455 9.07 -26.98 9.61
CA VAL A 455 8.11 -27.41 8.59
C VAL A 455 7.52 -26.19 7.89
N ALA A 456 7.49 -26.22 6.56
CA ALA A 456 6.88 -25.18 5.73
C ALA A 456 5.87 -25.78 4.76
N ARG A 457 4.61 -25.35 4.88
CA ARG A 457 3.51 -25.75 4.00
C ARG A 457 3.17 -24.61 3.06
N PHE A 458 3.11 -24.91 1.77
CA PHE A 458 2.64 -23.96 0.77
C PHE A 458 1.12 -23.79 0.87
N THR A 459 0.69 -22.54 0.94
CA THR A 459 -0.72 -22.13 1.04
C THR A 459 -0.94 -20.88 0.20
N GLY A 460 -2.16 -20.69 -0.29
CA GLY A 460 -2.49 -19.55 -1.15
C GLY A 460 -3.86 -19.75 -1.78
N GLN A 461 -4.26 -18.79 -2.63
CA GLN A 461 -5.50 -18.87 -3.39
C GLN A 461 -5.17 -19.03 -4.88
N VAL A 462 -5.88 -19.94 -5.53
CA VAL A 462 -5.87 -20.18 -6.98
C VAL A 462 -7.29 -19.95 -7.48
N GLY A 463 -7.52 -18.76 -8.05
CA GLY A 463 -8.89 -18.30 -8.35
C GLY A 463 -9.71 -18.17 -7.07
N LYS A 464 -10.80 -18.94 -6.97
CA LYS A 464 -11.66 -18.99 -5.77
C LYS A 464 -11.37 -20.19 -4.86
N GLY A 465 -10.39 -21.04 -5.22
CA GLY A 465 -10.03 -22.25 -4.49
C GLY A 465 -8.71 -22.09 -3.75
N GLU A 466 -8.51 -22.84 -2.68
CA GLU A 466 -7.23 -22.88 -1.98
C GLU A 466 -6.20 -23.67 -2.79
N PHE A 467 -4.93 -23.25 -2.77
CA PHE A 467 -3.83 -23.97 -3.42
C PHE A 467 -3.71 -25.41 -2.92
N GLY A 468 -3.45 -26.33 -3.85
CA GLY A 468 -3.24 -27.74 -3.57
C GLY A 468 -2.02 -28.36 -4.22
N SER A 469 -1.62 -27.89 -5.41
CA SER A 469 -0.63 -28.61 -6.22
C SER A 469 0.19 -27.70 -7.12
N PHE A 470 1.46 -28.02 -7.33
CA PHE A 470 2.22 -27.54 -8.48
C PHE A 470 2.10 -28.57 -9.61
N LEU A 471 1.57 -28.17 -10.76
CA LEU A 471 1.64 -28.95 -12.00
C LEU A 471 2.89 -28.53 -12.77
N LEU A 472 3.79 -29.49 -13.02
CA LEU A 472 5.00 -29.24 -13.78
C LEU A 472 4.72 -29.53 -15.26
N ARG A 473 4.91 -28.52 -16.10
CA ARG A 473 4.72 -28.61 -17.56
C ARG A 473 6.06 -28.52 -18.28
N ILE A 474 6.20 -29.25 -19.38
CA ILE A 474 7.40 -29.25 -20.22
C ILE A 474 7.16 -28.54 -21.55
N PHE A 475 8.18 -27.81 -22.01
CA PHE A 475 8.14 -27.01 -23.22
C PHE A 475 9.39 -27.23 -24.08
N THR A 476 9.25 -27.12 -25.41
CA THR A 476 10.40 -27.23 -26.34
C THR A 476 11.29 -25.99 -26.37
N ALA A 477 10.82 -24.87 -25.85
CA ALA A 477 11.58 -23.63 -25.72
C ALA A 477 11.35 -23.02 -24.34
N LYS A 478 12.27 -22.15 -23.90
CA LYS A 478 12.18 -21.39 -22.65
C LYS A 478 11.14 -20.27 -22.75
N SER A 479 9.91 -20.63 -23.09
CA SER A 479 8.78 -19.76 -23.36
C SER A 479 7.48 -20.56 -23.18
N PRO A 480 6.71 -20.33 -22.09
CA PRO A 480 5.54 -21.14 -21.74
C PRO A 480 4.33 -20.73 -22.59
N THR A 481 4.31 -21.17 -23.85
CA THR A 481 3.20 -20.93 -24.79
C THR A 481 2.56 -22.25 -25.20
N LYS A 482 1.30 -22.18 -25.63
CA LYS A 482 0.58 -23.36 -26.16
C LYS A 482 1.32 -24.06 -27.31
N ALA A 483 2.07 -23.32 -28.13
CA ALA A 483 2.83 -23.89 -29.24
C ALA A 483 4.04 -24.71 -28.77
N ASN A 484 4.67 -24.28 -27.68
CA ASN A 484 5.85 -24.94 -27.12
C ASN A 484 5.51 -26.07 -26.15
N ASP A 485 4.29 -26.08 -25.63
CA ASP A 485 3.82 -27.02 -24.61
C ASP A 485 3.81 -28.47 -25.13
N LYS A 486 4.44 -29.36 -24.37
CA LYS A 486 4.56 -30.80 -24.68
C LYS A 486 3.92 -31.71 -23.65
N GLY A 487 3.22 -31.15 -22.67
CA GLY A 487 2.45 -31.92 -21.71
C GLY A 487 2.96 -31.79 -20.28
N THR A 488 2.47 -32.71 -19.45
CA THR A 488 2.74 -32.76 -18.02
C THR A 488 3.97 -33.59 -17.75
N LEU A 489 4.87 -33.05 -16.93
CA LEU A 489 6.02 -33.78 -16.39
C LEU A 489 5.63 -34.53 -15.11
N ASP A 490 5.02 -33.82 -14.16
CA ASP A 490 4.60 -34.38 -12.87
C ASP A 490 3.56 -33.45 -12.22
N LEU A 491 2.90 -33.97 -11.19
CA LEU A 491 1.97 -33.26 -10.33
C LEU A 491 2.43 -33.37 -8.88
N ILE A 492 2.87 -32.25 -8.31
CA ILE A 492 3.38 -32.18 -6.94
C ILE A 492 2.25 -31.73 -6.02
N THR A 493 1.53 -32.69 -5.46
CA THR A 493 0.34 -32.45 -4.62
C THR A 493 0.72 -32.31 -3.14
N SER A 494 0.13 -31.32 -2.47
CA SER A 494 0.37 -30.99 -1.06
C SER A 494 1.86 -30.92 -0.67
N PRO A 495 2.69 -30.16 -1.41
CA PRO A 495 4.12 -30.06 -1.16
C PRO A 495 4.40 -29.50 0.24
N ILE A 496 5.38 -30.08 0.91
CA ILE A 496 5.83 -29.64 2.22
C ILE A 496 7.35 -29.76 2.35
N LEU A 497 7.99 -28.71 2.88
CA LEU A 497 9.40 -28.74 3.23
C LEU A 497 9.55 -29.11 4.70
N VAL A 498 10.43 -30.07 4.98
CA VAL A 498 10.72 -30.55 6.34
C VAL A 498 12.23 -30.60 6.56
N ARG A 499 12.73 -29.80 7.50
CA ARG A 499 14.11 -29.85 7.99
C ARG A 499 14.10 -30.42 9.40
N GLN A 500 14.77 -31.54 9.61
CA GLN A 500 14.94 -32.13 10.93
C GLN A 500 16.32 -31.77 11.48
N TYR A 501 16.38 -31.32 12.72
CA TYR A 501 17.65 -30.98 13.38
C TYR A 501 18.29 -32.24 13.97
N GLY A 502 19.61 -32.39 13.80
CA GLY A 502 20.36 -33.58 14.21
C GLY A 502 20.31 -34.77 13.22
N ALA A 503 19.49 -34.70 12.18
CA ALA A 503 19.47 -35.65 11.06
C ALA A 503 19.05 -34.92 9.77
N ALA A 504 20.03 -34.47 8.97
CA ALA A 504 19.79 -33.71 7.74
C ALA A 504 20.22 -34.53 6.51
N PRO A 505 19.33 -34.76 5.51
CA PRO A 505 17.93 -34.32 5.45
C PRO A 505 16.99 -35.12 6.37
N ALA A 506 15.77 -34.61 6.59
CA ALA A 506 14.77 -35.26 7.45
C ALA A 506 14.41 -36.67 6.94
N LYS A 507 14.25 -37.62 7.85
CA LYS A 507 13.84 -38.99 7.48
C LYS A 507 12.47 -38.97 6.79
N ALA A 508 12.32 -39.75 5.71
CA ALA A 508 11.10 -39.78 4.90
C ALA A 508 9.82 -40.03 5.73
N GLY A 509 9.87 -40.96 6.70
CA GLY A 509 8.72 -41.24 7.58
C GLY A 509 8.26 -40.02 8.40
N ILE A 510 9.19 -39.18 8.86
CA ILE A 510 8.87 -37.93 9.56
C ILE A 510 8.28 -36.93 8.57
N ALA A 511 8.90 -36.77 7.40
CA ALA A 511 8.38 -35.85 6.38
C ALA A 511 6.93 -36.21 5.95
N PHE A 512 6.66 -37.51 5.76
CA PHE A 512 5.33 -38.02 5.42
C PHE A 512 4.29 -37.86 6.52
N SER A 513 4.68 -37.75 7.79
CA SER A 513 3.74 -37.52 8.90
C SER A 513 3.04 -36.16 8.82
N TYR A 514 3.60 -35.23 8.04
CA TYR A 514 3.04 -33.89 7.87
C TYR A 514 2.23 -33.72 6.58
N LEU A 515 2.25 -34.70 5.67
CA LEU A 515 1.44 -34.70 4.46
C LEU A 515 -0.04 -34.82 4.84
N LYS A 516 -0.87 -33.99 4.20
CA LYS A 516 -2.33 -34.16 4.24
C LYS A 516 -2.75 -35.11 3.13
N ALA A 517 -3.82 -35.86 3.34
CA ALA A 517 -4.42 -36.64 2.27
C ALA A 517 -4.95 -35.69 1.17
N PRO A 518 -4.75 -36.01 -0.11
CA PRO A 518 -5.33 -35.22 -1.19
C PRO A 518 -6.87 -35.29 -1.15
N GLU A 519 -7.54 -34.15 -1.37
CA GLU A 519 -9.02 -34.06 -1.39
C GLU A 519 -9.63 -34.70 -2.64
N VAL A 520 -8.83 -34.87 -3.69
CA VAL A 520 -9.22 -35.57 -4.92
C VAL A 520 -8.35 -36.81 -5.06
N GLN A 521 -8.96 -37.99 -4.95
CA GLN A 521 -8.39 -39.22 -5.50
C GLN A 521 -8.70 -39.25 -6.99
N SER A 522 -7.95 -38.52 -7.81
CA SER A 522 -8.23 -38.54 -9.25
C SER A 522 -7.90 -39.94 -9.77
N SER A 523 -8.93 -40.66 -10.23
CA SER A 523 -8.86 -41.94 -10.92
C SER A 523 -8.50 -41.80 -12.41
N THR A 524 -8.14 -40.59 -12.85
CA THR A 524 -7.56 -40.36 -14.17
C THR A 524 -6.08 -40.59 -14.07
N SER A 525 -5.65 -41.80 -14.46
CA SER A 525 -4.26 -42.04 -14.84
C SER A 525 -3.83 -40.91 -15.77
N LEU A 526 -2.85 -40.10 -15.35
CA LEU A 526 -2.11 -39.21 -16.24
C LEU A 526 -1.24 -40.10 -17.15
N SER A 527 -1.89 -40.87 -18.03
CA SER A 527 -1.22 -41.75 -18.97
C SER A 527 -0.55 -40.90 -20.05
N ALA A 528 0.75 -40.67 -19.87
CA ALA A 528 1.81 -41.13 -20.78
C ALA A 528 2.98 -40.14 -20.85
N VAL A 529 3.86 -40.20 -19.85
CA VAL A 529 5.29 -40.25 -20.14
C VAL A 529 5.83 -41.50 -19.45
N ALA A 530 6.06 -42.54 -20.23
CA ALA A 530 6.81 -43.73 -19.79
C ALA A 530 8.14 -43.30 -19.15
N PRO A 531 8.72 -44.08 -18.22
CA PRO A 531 9.90 -43.67 -17.47
C PRO A 531 11.08 -43.39 -18.42
N LEU A 532 11.42 -42.11 -18.58
CA LEU A 532 12.61 -41.66 -19.32
C LEU A 532 13.91 -41.90 -18.53
N PHE A 533 13.80 -42.40 -17.30
CA PHE A 533 14.92 -42.70 -16.42
C PHE A 533 14.84 -44.14 -15.93
N ASN A 534 15.30 -45.08 -16.76
CA ASN A 534 15.67 -46.40 -16.28
C ASN A 534 17.11 -46.32 -15.75
N SER A 535 17.28 -46.52 -14.45
CA SER A 535 18.60 -46.65 -13.82
C SER A 535 19.34 -47.86 -14.39
N LYS A 536 20.39 -47.59 -15.17
CA LYS A 536 21.54 -48.48 -15.29
C LYS A 536 22.81 -47.65 -15.09
N GLN A 537 23.18 -47.45 -13.83
CA GLN A 537 24.41 -47.94 -13.22
C GLN A 537 24.43 -47.59 -11.74
#